data_AF-A0A3L6VSV9-F1
#
_entry.id   AF-A0A3L6VSV9-F1
#
_cell.length_a   1.000
_cell.length_b   1.000
_cell.length_c   1.000
_cell.angle_alpha   90.00
_cell.angle_beta   90.00
_cell.angle_gamma   90.00
#
_symmetry.space_group_name_H-M   'P 1'
#
loop_
_entity.id
_entity.type
_entity.pdbx_description
1 polymer ?
#
loop_
_entity_poly.entity_id
_entity_poly.type
_entity_poly.pdbx_seq_one_letter_code
_entity_poly.pdbx_strand_id
1 'polypeptide(L)'
;MGLRLNPWGNVYSSLELEQITFVHRVYLETMNIEAKDLPNVLQMNATFTEPVYSPKKPDFDEHTFMRQMQGVVGLLRQPAEEIISCICGYQKERLDRFQIGTAFMNDPRTLLLEELKIWAMNRLAAAACTTEAFEKEVEKRKNYITQLQYGGGNLFKPGNAERTLMTTLKDVREILELRILPMIACERAQASAKEHLTIVEARGTDALIHGIQFLFNVFRNTQNAPADCTITNLQSQQHTAMKESMATKSGQMLLLLLSTPSLRTLFPESHHHVTGGASQLLALTSDTQKAALADAVFADSSAVAIIPSVLLSNPTVSWTPKAFLTQSNGGIVNFLAPDTYDLFVKMHAMLKLMADLLVSCRQARLLAGTGGDLLVYGPGGSHLRLLMETFQAVEGEVMNLATELKKRGVAELDKLKSSYSEKAWRTCFSRVLALETYMINDVAATQDPIRRIIDATNPVMNIQMAKDFKASTNKWVVENSSTCGHIAQTLKLEGIAAPPPMLPPSTTSA
;
A
#
# COMPACT_ATOMS: atom_id res chain seq x y z
N MET A 1 10.54 -25.76 -49.68
CA MET A 1 11.21 -26.68 -48.74
C MET A 1 12.70 -26.40 -48.83
N GLY A 2 13.33 -25.84 -47.80
CA GLY A 2 14.79 -25.75 -47.72
C GLY A 2 15.27 -26.80 -46.75
N LEU A 3 15.70 -27.96 -47.23
CA LEU A 3 16.36 -28.96 -46.38
C LEU A 3 17.79 -28.48 -46.09
N ARG A 4 18.24 -28.56 -44.83
CA ARG A 4 19.68 -28.58 -44.56
C ARG A 4 20.23 -29.83 -45.23
N LEU A 5 21.04 -29.66 -46.27
CA LEU A 5 21.67 -30.77 -47.02
C LEU A 5 22.70 -31.52 -46.16
N ASN A 6 23.17 -30.91 -45.07
CA ASN A 6 24.08 -31.51 -44.10
C ASN A 6 23.40 -31.52 -42.72
N PRO A 7 23.08 -32.70 -42.16
CA PRO A 7 22.50 -32.82 -40.81
C PRO A 7 23.41 -32.27 -39.69
N TRP A 8 24.71 -32.13 -39.99
CA TRP A 8 25.76 -31.64 -39.10
C TRP A 8 26.21 -30.21 -39.45
N GLY A 9 25.56 -29.57 -40.44
CA GLY A 9 25.84 -28.19 -40.82
C GLY A 9 25.13 -27.19 -39.90
N ASN A 10 25.87 -26.18 -39.43
CA ASN A 10 25.35 -25.13 -38.55
C ASN A 10 24.62 -24.00 -39.28
N VAL A 11 24.75 -23.94 -40.61
CA VAL A 11 24.14 -22.90 -41.44
C VAL A 11 22.64 -23.12 -41.54
N TYR A 12 21.87 -22.07 -41.22
CA TYR A 12 20.42 -22.10 -41.26
C TYR A 12 19.89 -22.18 -42.70
N SER A 13 18.80 -22.92 -42.86
CA SER A 13 17.94 -22.85 -44.03
C SER A 13 17.20 -21.50 -44.11
N SER A 14 16.66 -21.14 -45.28
CA SER A 14 15.88 -19.92 -45.45
C SER A 14 14.70 -19.82 -44.47
N LEU A 15 14.02 -20.94 -44.17
CA LEU A 15 12.92 -20.97 -43.21
C LEU A 15 13.41 -20.74 -41.77
N GLU A 16 14.58 -21.26 -41.41
CA GLU A 16 15.17 -21.03 -40.08
C GLU A 16 15.64 -19.59 -39.92
N LEU A 17 16.18 -18.97 -40.99
CA LEU A 17 16.49 -17.55 -41.02
C LEU A 17 15.24 -16.68 -40.85
N GLU A 18 14.14 -17.00 -41.52
CA GLU A 18 12.85 -16.32 -41.33
C GLU A 18 12.33 -16.49 -39.89
N GLN A 19 12.41 -17.70 -39.33
CA GLN A 19 11.98 -17.99 -37.96
C GLN A 19 12.80 -17.23 -36.92
N ILE A 20 14.13 -17.22 -37.02
CA ILE A 20 14.97 -16.51 -36.04
C ILE A 20 14.85 -14.99 -36.18
N THR A 21 14.70 -14.47 -37.41
CA THR A 21 14.45 -13.04 -37.66
C THR A 21 13.14 -12.60 -37.01
N PHE A 22 12.10 -13.42 -37.13
CA PHE A 22 10.82 -13.17 -36.46
C PHE A 22 10.96 -13.18 -34.93
N VAL A 23 11.64 -14.18 -34.37
CA VAL A 23 11.92 -14.26 -32.91
C VAL A 23 12.67 -13.03 -32.42
N HIS A 24 13.73 -12.62 -33.12
CA HIS A 24 14.51 -11.41 -32.79
C HIS A 24 13.64 -10.17 -32.82
N ARG A 25 12.89 -9.94 -33.91
CA ARG A 25 12.02 -8.78 -34.04
C ARG A 25 11.06 -8.66 -32.86
N VAL A 26 10.32 -9.73 -32.56
CA VAL A 26 9.33 -9.76 -31.49
C VAL A 26 9.99 -9.58 -30.12
N TYR A 27 11.17 -10.15 -29.90
CA TYR A 27 11.93 -9.97 -28.65
C TYR A 27 12.36 -8.52 -28.46
N LEU A 28 12.98 -7.91 -29.48
CA LEU A 28 13.46 -6.53 -29.44
C LEU A 28 12.32 -5.54 -29.22
N GLU A 29 11.22 -5.70 -29.95
CA GLU A 29 10.01 -4.88 -29.83
C GLU A 29 9.40 -4.98 -28.43
N THR A 30 9.24 -6.20 -27.90
CA THR A 30 8.55 -6.39 -26.62
C THR A 30 9.41 -6.02 -25.41
N MET A 31 10.70 -6.35 -25.46
CA MET A 31 11.63 -6.03 -24.38
C MET A 31 12.04 -4.55 -24.41
N ASN A 32 11.92 -3.90 -25.57
CA ASN A 32 12.36 -2.53 -25.84
C ASN A 32 13.87 -2.38 -25.61
N ILE A 33 14.65 -3.20 -26.33
CA ILE A 33 16.11 -3.23 -26.27
C ILE A 33 16.71 -3.21 -27.69
N GLU A 34 18.01 -2.97 -27.78
CA GLU A 34 18.73 -3.01 -29.06
C GLU A 34 19.27 -4.41 -29.37
N ALA A 35 19.56 -4.68 -30.65
CA ALA A 35 20.08 -5.98 -31.11
C ALA A 35 21.37 -6.43 -30.40
N LYS A 36 22.21 -5.47 -29.98
CA LYS A 36 23.45 -5.75 -29.23
C LYS A 36 23.19 -6.35 -27.84
N ASP A 37 22.01 -6.10 -27.27
CA ASP A 37 21.61 -6.52 -25.93
C ASP A 37 20.78 -7.82 -25.95
N LEU A 38 20.67 -8.48 -27.11
CA LEU A 38 20.03 -9.80 -27.21
C LEU A 38 20.74 -10.81 -26.30
N PRO A 39 19.98 -11.69 -25.61
CA PRO A 39 20.56 -12.79 -24.85
C PRO A 39 21.49 -13.64 -25.72
N ASN A 40 22.62 -14.08 -25.16
CA ASN A 40 23.62 -14.90 -25.87
C ASN A 40 22.99 -16.09 -26.63
N VAL A 41 21.97 -16.71 -26.03
CA VAL A 41 21.22 -17.84 -26.61
C VAL A 41 20.58 -17.51 -27.97
N LEU A 42 20.17 -16.26 -28.16
CA LEU A 42 19.53 -15.79 -29.39
C LEU A 42 20.53 -15.16 -30.36
N GLN A 43 21.78 -14.89 -29.97
CA GLN A 43 22.72 -14.20 -30.84
C GLN A 43 23.10 -15.02 -32.08
N MET A 44 23.24 -14.34 -33.21
CA MET A 44 23.69 -14.89 -34.48
C MET A 44 25.11 -14.41 -34.79
N ASN A 45 25.85 -15.16 -35.61
CA ASN A 45 27.16 -14.74 -36.08
C ASN A 45 27.08 -13.45 -36.93
N ALA A 46 28.24 -12.85 -37.23
CA ALA A 46 28.29 -11.57 -37.94
C ALA A 46 27.65 -11.57 -39.34
N THR A 47 27.60 -12.73 -40.00
CA THR A 47 26.96 -12.91 -41.31
C THR A 47 25.48 -13.28 -41.21
N PHE A 48 24.94 -13.42 -40.01
CA PHE A 48 23.56 -13.84 -39.73
C PHE A 48 23.18 -15.18 -40.40
N THR A 49 24.12 -16.14 -40.40
CA THR A 49 23.93 -17.45 -41.05
C THR A 49 23.85 -18.60 -40.06
N GLU A 50 24.39 -18.43 -38.85
CA GLU A 50 24.40 -19.46 -37.80
C GLU A 50 24.29 -18.84 -36.40
N PRO A 51 23.75 -19.56 -35.41
CA PRO A 51 23.67 -19.10 -34.04
C PRO A 51 25.03 -19.21 -33.33
N VAL A 52 25.31 -18.28 -32.43
CA VAL A 52 26.52 -18.29 -31.60
C VAL A 52 26.41 -19.36 -30.51
N TYR A 53 25.21 -19.53 -29.95
CA TYR A 53 24.94 -20.52 -28.91
C TYR A 53 24.64 -21.89 -29.52
N SER A 54 25.23 -22.93 -28.93
CA SER A 54 25.03 -24.33 -29.34
C SER A 54 24.51 -25.15 -28.14
N PRO A 55 23.22 -25.50 -28.13
CA PRO A 55 22.64 -26.32 -27.06
C PRO A 55 23.28 -27.70 -26.98
N LYS A 56 23.40 -28.23 -25.76
CA LYS A 56 23.92 -29.56 -25.44
C LYS A 56 22.79 -30.46 -24.96
N LYS A 57 22.98 -31.78 -25.06
CA LYS A 57 21.99 -32.77 -24.57
C LYS A 57 21.54 -32.55 -23.11
N PRO A 58 22.42 -32.22 -22.14
CA PRO A 58 22.00 -31.94 -20.76
C PRO A 58 21.09 -30.72 -20.64
N ASP A 59 21.12 -29.79 -21.61
CA ASP A 59 20.24 -28.62 -21.60
C ASP A 59 18.77 -29.02 -21.82
N PHE A 60 18.48 -30.26 -22.26
CA PHE A 60 17.10 -30.76 -22.38
C PHE A 60 16.68 -31.67 -21.22
N ASP A 61 17.58 -31.94 -20.28
CA ASP A 61 17.31 -32.78 -19.11
C ASP A 61 16.74 -31.93 -17.96
N GLU A 62 15.47 -32.14 -17.67
CA GLU A 62 14.77 -31.49 -16.56
C GLU A 62 15.51 -31.64 -15.23
N HIS A 63 16.07 -32.83 -14.94
CA HIS A 63 16.75 -33.09 -13.68
C HIS A 63 17.98 -32.21 -13.46
N THR A 64 18.65 -31.80 -14.54
CA THR A 64 19.78 -30.89 -14.49
C THR A 64 19.36 -29.51 -13.98
N PHE A 65 18.24 -28.98 -14.46
CA PHE A 65 17.69 -27.70 -13.99
C PHE A 65 17.15 -27.80 -12.56
N MET A 66 16.40 -28.87 -12.26
CA MET A 66 15.87 -29.08 -10.90
C MET A 66 16.99 -29.15 -9.86
N ARG A 67 18.11 -29.82 -10.17
CA ARG A 67 19.29 -29.85 -9.30
C ARG A 67 19.90 -28.46 -9.11
N GLN A 68 19.99 -27.65 -10.17
CA GLN A 68 20.49 -26.27 -10.05
C GLN A 68 19.57 -25.39 -9.21
N MET A 69 18.27 -25.66 -9.20
CA MET A 69 17.28 -24.91 -8.43
C MET A 69 17.11 -25.38 -6.98
N GLN A 70 17.70 -26.51 -6.57
CA GLN A 70 17.52 -27.09 -5.23
C GLN A 70 17.77 -26.08 -4.08
N GLY A 71 18.79 -25.23 -4.21
CA GLY A 71 19.16 -24.22 -3.21
C GLY A 71 18.49 -22.85 -3.40
N VAL A 72 17.68 -22.66 -4.45
CA VAL A 72 17.01 -21.38 -4.69
C VAL A 72 15.81 -21.25 -3.77
N VAL A 73 15.71 -20.13 -3.06
CA VAL A 73 14.56 -19.78 -2.22
C VAL A 73 13.94 -18.52 -2.82
N GLY A 74 12.78 -18.69 -3.46
CA GLY A 74 12.02 -17.59 -4.03
C GLY A 74 10.57 -18.01 -4.22
N LEU A 75 9.65 -17.04 -4.08
CA LEU A 75 8.21 -17.29 -4.08
C LEU A 75 7.73 -17.93 -5.40
N LEU A 76 8.36 -17.58 -6.51
CA LEU A 76 8.01 -18.05 -7.85
C LEU A 76 8.83 -19.25 -8.32
N ARG A 77 9.60 -19.88 -7.42
CA ARG A 77 10.41 -21.07 -7.75
C ARG A 77 9.56 -22.18 -8.36
N GLN A 78 8.48 -22.58 -7.69
CA GLN A 78 7.66 -23.70 -8.16
C GLN A 78 7.01 -23.40 -9.53
N PRO A 79 6.36 -22.24 -9.77
CA PRO A 79 5.93 -21.87 -11.12
C PRO A 79 7.05 -21.84 -12.17
N ALA A 80 8.27 -21.45 -11.80
CA ALA A 80 9.42 -21.50 -12.70
C ALA A 80 9.84 -22.94 -13.04
N GLU A 81 9.84 -23.86 -12.06
CA GLU A 81 10.07 -25.29 -12.27
C GLU A 81 9.04 -25.87 -13.26
N GLU A 82 7.76 -25.49 -13.12
CA GLU A 82 6.71 -25.93 -14.05
C GLU A 82 6.91 -25.43 -15.47
N ILE A 83 7.30 -24.15 -15.65
CA ILE A 83 7.65 -23.60 -16.98
C ILE A 83 8.80 -24.42 -17.60
N ILE A 84 9.86 -24.67 -16.82
CA ILE A 84 11.01 -25.45 -17.29
C ILE A 84 10.59 -26.87 -17.66
N SER A 85 9.73 -27.50 -16.86
CA SER A 85 9.22 -28.86 -17.10
C SER A 85 8.38 -28.92 -18.38
N CYS A 86 7.51 -27.94 -18.63
CA CYS A 86 6.75 -27.83 -19.88
C CYS A 86 7.69 -27.78 -21.10
N ILE A 87 8.75 -26.99 -21.00
CA ILE A 87 9.72 -26.81 -22.08
C ILE A 87 10.57 -28.07 -22.30
N CYS A 88 11.12 -28.65 -21.23
CA CYS A 88 11.93 -29.87 -21.30
C CYS A 88 11.12 -31.05 -21.86
N GLY A 89 9.84 -31.16 -21.51
CA GLY A 89 8.94 -32.16 -22.08
C GLY A 89 8.86 -32.08 -23.62
N TYR A 90 8.64 -30.89 -24.17
CA TYR A 90 8.65 -30.68 -25.62
C TYR A 90 10.03 -30.97 -26.24
N GLN A 91 11.11 -30.53 -25.62
CA GLN A 91 12.47 -30.74 -26.16
C GLN A 91 12.89 -32.21 -26.13
N LYS A 92 12.43 -32.99 -25.15
CA LYS A 92 12.65 -34.44 -25.07
C LYS A 92 11.97 -35.19 -26.22
N GLU A 93 10.74 -34.83 -26.59
CA GLU A 93 10.08 -35.41 -27.76
C GLU A 93 10.79 -35.08 -29.09
N ARG A 94 11.52 -33.95 -29.12
CA ARG A 94 12.32 -33.55 -30.29
C ARG A 94 13.69 -34.20 -30.34
N LEU A 95 14.26 -34.59 -29.20
CA LEU A 95 15.55 -35.27 -29.12
C LEU A 95 15.60 -36.51 -30.00
N ASP A 96 14.51 -37.27 -30.06
CA ASP A 96 14.39 -38.48 -30.88
C ASP A 96 14.41 -38.16 -32.39
N ARG A 97 13.98 -36.96 -32.78
CA ARG A 97 13.97 -36.48 -34.18
C ARG A 97 15.34 -35.97 -34.64
N PHE A 98 16.20 -35.55 -33.71
CA PHE A 98 17.58 -35.16 -34.01
C PHE A 98 18.39 -36.35 -34.53
N GLN A 99 18.12 -37.57 -34.04
CA GLN A 99 18.80 -38.78 -34.48
C GLN A 99 18.47 -39.17 -35.93
N ILE A 100 17.29 -38.77 -36.42
CA ILE A 100 16.77 -39.07 -37.75
C ILE A 100 17.01 -37.88 -38.72
N GLY A 101 17.67 -36.80 -38.25
CA GLY A 101 18.02 -35.64 -39.08
C GLY A 101 16.85 -34.74 -39.49
N THR A 102 15.72 -34.82 -38.77
CA THR A 102 14.49 -34.04 -39.09
C THR A 102 14.29 -32.82 -38.20
N ALA A 103 15.22 -32.58 -37.27
CA ALA A 103 15.30 -31.40 -36.41
C ALA A 103 16.77 -31.11 -36.08
N PHE A 104 17.09 -29.90 -35.56
CA PHE A 104 18.46 -29.53 -35.19
C PHE A 104 18.51 -28.97 -33.77
N MET A 105 19.56 -29.32 -33.01
CA MET A 105 19.71 -28.85 -31.62
C MET A 105 19.77 -27.34 -31.53
N ASN A 106 20.36 -26.67 -32.52
CA ASN A 106 20.50 -25.23 -32.56
C ASN A 106 19.42 -24.53 -33.38
N ASP A 107 18.28 -25.17 -33.69
CA ASP A 107 17.25 -24.50 -34.49
C ASP A 107 16.51 -23.38 -33.72
N PRO A 108 15.84 -22.45 -34.42
CA PRO A 108 15.19 -21.30 -33.79
C PRO A 108 14.14 -21.66 -32.73
N ARG A 109 13.52 -22.84 -32.81
CA ARG A 109 12.54 -23.30 -31.80
C ARG A 109 13.25 -23.65 -30.50
N THR A 110 14.40 -24.32 -30.59
CA THR A 110 15.19 -24.68 -29.42
C THR A 110 15.78 -23.44 -28.77
N LEU A 111 16.40 -22.54 -29.54
CA LEU A 111 17.01 -21.32 -28.97
C LEU A 111 16.00 -20.42 -28.25
N LEU A 112 14.80 -20.27 -28.82
CA LEU A 112 13.69 -19.57 -28.17
C LEU A 112 13.37 -20.15 -26.78
N LEU A 113 13.28 -21.48 -26.70
CA LEU A 113 12.90 -22.18 -25.48
C LEU A 113 14.02 -22.24 -24.44
N GLU A 114 15.28 -22.32 -24.88
CA GLU A 114 16.45 -22.19 -24.00
C GLU A 114 16.49 -20.81 -23.35
N GLU A 115 16.19 -19.74 -24.11
CA GLU A 115 16.13 -18.39 -23.57
C GLU A 115 15.07 -18.27 -22.46
N LEU A 116 13.87 -18.80 -22.69
CA LEU A 116 12.79 -18.80 -21.70
C LEU A 116 13.13 -19.61 -20.44
N LYS A 117 13.79 -20.77 -20.58
CA LYS A 117 14.26 -21.56 -19.42
C LYS A 117 15.30 -20.81 -18.61
N ILE A 118 16.28 -20.19 -19.28
CA ILE A 118 17.34 -19.42 -18.61
C ILE A 118 16.73 -18.24 -17.84
N TRP A 119 15.76 -17.55 -18.44
CA TRP A 119 15.01 -16.50 -17.74
C TRP A 119 14.23 -17.07 -16.54
N ALA A 120 13.49 -18.16 -16.71
CA ALA A 120 12.71 -18.78 -15.63
C ALA A 120 13.62 -19.20 -14.45
N MET A 121 14.77 -19.81 -14.74
CA MET A 121 15.70 -20.26 -13.72
C MET A 121 16.40 -19.11 -13.00
N ASN A 122 16.94 -18.14 -13.74
CA ASN A 122 17.84 -17.13 -13.16
C ASN A 122 17.13 -15.88 -12.66
N ARG A 123 15.97 -15.55 -13.23
CA ARG A 123 15.22 -14.33 -12.89
C ARG A 123 13.96 -14.67 -12.11
N LEU A 124 13.14 -15.57 -12.64
CA LEU A 124 11.83 -15.86 -12.06
C LEU A 124 11.94 -16.63 -10.74
N ALA A 125 12.73 -17.72 -10.71
CA ALA A 125 12.78 -18.60 -9.55
C ALA A 125 13.31 -17.94 -8.26
N ALA A 126 14.21 -16.97 -8.39
CA ALA A 126 14.84 -16.27 -7.27
C ALA A 126 14.21 -14.88 -6.98
N ALA A 127 13.07 -14.55 -7.61
CA ALA A 127 12.54 -13.21 -7.58
C ALA A 127 11.97 -12.79 -6.22
N ALA A 128 12.38 -11.61 -5.76
CA ALA A 128 11.64 -10.83 -4.76
C ALA A 128 10.48 -10.12 -5.48
N CYS A 129 9.25 -10.59 -5.26
CA CYS A 129 8.06 -10.23 -6.04
C CYS A 129 7.46 -8.85 -5.67
N THR A 130 8.22 -7.99 -5.01
CA THR A 130 7.71 -6.77 -4.37
C THR A 130 7.78 -5.52 -5.25
N THR A 131 8.41 -5.58 -6.42
CA THR A 131 8.68 -4.38 -7.25
C THR A 131 7.80 -4.29 -8.50
N GLU A 132 7.37 -3.07 -8.84
CA GLU A 132 6.63 -2.79 -10.09
C GLU A 132 7.43 -3.11 -11.34
N ALA A 133 8.74 -2.87 -11.30
CA ALA A 133 9.65 -3.16 -12.40
C ALA A 133 9.65 -4.66 -12.74
N PHE A 134 9.62 -5.52 -11.73
CA PHE A 134 9.59 -6.97 -11.93
C PHE A 134 8.23 -7.44 -12.50
N GLU A 135 7.11 -6.91 -12.03
CA GLU A 135 5.80 -7.22 -12.62
C GLU A 135 5.75 -6.84 -14.10
N LYS A 136 6.23 -5.63 -14.46
CA LYS A 136 6.32 -5.20 -15.86
C LYS A 136 7.26 -6.08 -16.69
N GLU A 137 8.35 -6.58 -16.11
CA GLU A 137 9.23 -7.55 -16.78
C GLU A 137 8.46 -8.84 -17.11
N VAL A 138 7.70 -9.38 -16.16
CA VAL A 138 6.87 -10.59 -16.36
C VAL A 138 5.74 -10.33 -17.38
N GLU A 139 5.11 -9.16 -17.37
CA GLU A 139 4.12 -8.80 -18.38
C GLU A 139 4.72 -8.70 -19.79
N LYS A 140 5.90 -8.08 -19.92
CA LYS A 140 6.63 -8.07 -21.20
C LYS A 140 6.91 -9.49 -21.69
N ARG A 141 7.29 -10.40 -20.78
CA ARG A 141 7.51 -11.83 -21.11
C ARG A 141 6.24 -12.52 -21.58
N LYS A 142 5.11 -12.29 -20.91
CA LYS A 142 3.78 -12.77 -21.35
C LYS A 142 3.41 -12.23 -22.73
N ASN A 143 3.64 -10.94 -22.97
CA ASN A 143 3.36 -10.29 -24.25
C ASN A 143 4.25 -10.83 -25.38
N TYR A 144 5.52 -11.09 -25.08
CA TYR A 144 6.47 -11.69 -26.01
C TYR A 144 5.98 -13.06 -26.48
N ILE A 145 5.59 -13.91 -25.54
CA ILE A 145 5.02 -15.24 -25.84
C ILE A 145 3.72 -15.10 -26.64
N THR A 146 2.85 -14.16 -26.27
CA THR A 146 1.59 -13.91 -26.97
C THR A 146 1.83 -13.51 -28.43
N GLN A 147 2.77 -12.60 -28.70
CA GLN A 147 3.12 -12.20 -30.06
C GLN A 147 3.77 -13.33 -30.85
N LEU A 148 4.59 -14.18 -30.23
CA LEU A 148 5.14 -15.37 -30.89
C LEU A 148 4.05 -16.36 -31.32
N GLN A 149 2.98 -16.49 -30.52
CA GLN A 149 1.88 -17.40 -30.82
C GLN A 149 0.99 -16.91 -31.96
N TYR A 150 0.65 -15.61 -31.97
CA TYR A 150 -0.33 -15.08 -32.91
C TYR A 150 0.28 -14.32 -34.10
N GLY A 151 1.47 -13.76 -33.94
CA GLY A 151 2.13 -12.95 -34.98
C GLY A 151 2.90 -13.76 -36.03
N GLY A 152 3.20 -15.04 -35.76
CA GLY A 152 4.03 -15.88 -36.63
C GLY A 152 3.27 -16.57 -37.77
N GLY A 153 1.94 -16.56 -37.77
CA GLY A 153 1.14 -17.29 -38.76
C GLY A 153 1.58 -18.76 -38.90
N ASN A 154 2.01 -19.15 -40.11
CA ASN A 154 2.49 -20.50 -40.43
C ASN A 154 4.02 -20.70 -40.29
N LEU A 155 4.78 -19.75 -39.72
CA LEU A 155 6.24 -19.84 -39.57
C LEU A 155 6.67 -21.07 -38.76
N PHE A 156 5.93 -21.38 -37.69
CA PHE A 156 6.18 -22.52 -36.83
C PHE A 156 5.12 -23.61 -37.01
N LYS A 157 5.13 -24.24 -38.19
CA LYS A 157 4.17 -25.32 -38.48
C LYS A 157 4.22 -26.44 -37.42
N PRO A 158 3.06 -26.91 -36.94
CA PRO A 158 3.01 -28.08 -36.09
C PRO A 158 3.47 -29.30 -36.89
N GLY A 159 4.35 -30.12 -36.30
CA GLY A 159 4.62 -31.45 -36.84
C GLY A 159 3.54 -32.45 -36.43
N ASN A 160 3.68 -33.72 -36.82
CA ASN A 160 2.81 -34.82 -36.38
C ASN A 160 3.09 -35.24 -34.91
N ALA A 161 3.44 -34.30 -34.04
CA ALA A 161 3.71 -34.54 -32.62
C ALA A 161 2.44 -34.30 -31.79
N GLU A 162 2.31 -35.00 -30.67
CA GLU A 162 1.27 -34.69 -29.68
C GLU A 162 1.51 -33.31 -29.03
N ARG A 163 2.79 -32.95 -28.75
CA ARG A 163 3.16 -31.62 -28.25
C ARG A 163 3.78 -30.74 -29.33
N THR A 164 3.28 -29.51 -29.46
CA THR A 164 3.78 -28.52 -30.40
C THR A 164 4.46 -27.35 -29.68
N LEU A 165 5.22 -26.53 -30.42
CA LEU A 165 5.74 -25.27 -29.88
C LEU A 165 4.60 -24.37 -29.40
N MET A 166 3.49 -24.29 -30.17
CA MET A 166 2.37 -23.40 -29.86
C MET A 166 1.62 -23.81 -28.59
N THR A 167 1.42 -25.11 -28.37
CA THR A 167 0.83 -25.63 -27.13
C THR A 167 1.78 -25.39 -25.96
N THR A 168 3.09 -25.62 -26.12
CA THR A 168 4.09 -25.35 -25.07
C THR A 168 4.13 -23.87 -24.68
N LEU A 169 4.14 -22.95 -25.66
CA LEU A 169 4.07 -21.52 -25.40
C LEU A 169 2.75 -21.11 -24.73
N LYS A 170 1.64 -21.79 -25.04
CA LYS A 170 0.34 -21.56 -24.40
C LYS A 170 0.41 -21.95 -22.93
N ASP A 171 0.94 -23.12 -22.61
CA ASP A 171 1.08 -23.60 -21.23
C ASP A 171 1.92 -22.61 -20.40
N VAL A 172 3.07 -22.17 -20.94
CA VAL A 172 3.94 -21.17 -20.28
C VAL A 172 3.20 -19.84 -20.08
N ARG A 173 2.45 -19.36 -21.08
CA ARG A 173 1.65 -18.14 -20.95
C ARG A 173 0.58 -18.27 -19.88
N GLU A 174 -0.12 -19.39 -19.81
CA GLU A 174 -1.15 -19.65 -18.80
C GLU A 174 -0.55 -19.71 -17.39
N ILE A 175 0.63 -20.29 -17.21
CA ILE A 175 1.34 -20.24 -15.91
C ILE A 175 1.69 -18.79 -15.52
N LEU A 176 2.16 -17.99 -16.48
CA LEU A 176 2.47 -16.57 -16.23
C LEU A 176 1.22 -15.78 -15.85
N GLU A 177 0.12 -15.98 -16.58
CA GLU A 177 -1.13 -15.22 -16.44
C GLU A 177 -1.97 -15.63 -15.24
N LEU A 178 -2.12 -16.94 -14.99
CA LEU A 178 -3.06 -17.46 -14.01
C LEU A 178 -2.42 -17.74 -12.65
N ARG A 179 -1.08 -17.79 -12.56
CA ARG A 179 -0.38 -18.10 -11.32
C ARG A 179 0.64 -17.03 -10.94
N ILE A 180 1.59 -16.75 -11.82
CA ILE A 180 2.72 -15.88 -11.47
C ILE A 180 2.27 -14.42 -11.26
N LEU A 181 1.57 -13.82 -12.22
CA LEU A 181 1.10 -12.43 -12.10
C LEU A 181 0.17 -12.23 -10.88
N PRO A 182 -0.80 -13.12 -10.60
CA PRO A 182 -1.59 -13.04 -9.36
C PRO A 182 -0.74 -13.13 -8.09
N MET A 183 0.27 -14.02 -8.03
CA MET A 183 1.16 -14.12 -6.87
C MET A 183 1.97 -12.84 -6.66
N ILE A 184 2.48 -12.23 -7.73
CA ILE A 184 3.19 -10.94 -7.67
C ILE A 184 2.25 -9.84 -7.17
N ALA A 185 1.02 -9.75 -7.72
CA ALA A 185 0.04 -8.75 -7.31
C ALA A 185 -0.30 -8.84 -5.81
N CYS A 186 -0.45 -10.06 -5.29
CA CYS A 186 -0.73 -10.32 -3.87
C CYS A 186 0.40 -9.79 -2.97
N GLU A 187 1.64 -10.17 -3.23
CA GLU A 187 2.80 -9.72 -2.44
C GLU A 187 3.01 -8.21 -2.49
N ARG A 188 2.85 -7.63 -3.69
CA ARG A 188 2.98 -6.18 -3.89
C ARG A 188 1.94 -5.41 -3.09
N ALA A 189 0.72 -5.91 -3.04
CA ALA A 189 -0.35 -5.27 -2.31
C ALA A 189 -0.11 -5.23 -0.81
N GLN A 190 0.41 -6.31 -0.22
CA GLN A 190 0.76 -6.36 1.19
C GLN A 190 1.86 -5.34 1.54
N ALA A 191 2.91 -5.27 0.72
CA ALA A 191 3.98 -4.28 0.87
C ALA A 191 3.45 -2.84 0.72
N SER A 192 2.60 -2.60 -0.29
CA SER A 192 2.05 -1.30 -0.65
C SER A 192 1.08 -0.73 0.39
N ALA A 193 0.15 -1.53 0.92
CA ALA A 193 -0.84 -1.03 1.88
C ALA A 193 -0.19 -0.58 3.20
N LYS A 194 0.78 -1.35 3.71
CA LYS A 194 1.54 -0.99 4.91
C LYS A 194 2.36 0.28 4.68
N GLU A 195 3.00 0.41 3.52
CA GLU A 195 3.77 1.60 3.16
C GLU A 195 2.85 2.84 3.08
N HIS A 196 1.74 2.75 2.36
CA HIS A 196 0.78 3.85 2.23
C HIS A 196 0.21 4.28 3.58
N LEU A 197 -0.21 3.33 4.43
CA LEU A 197 -0.67 3.63 5.79
C LEU A 197 0.41 4.26 6.67
N THR A 198 1.70 3.92 6.46
CA THR A 198 2.82 4.55 7.15
C THR A 198 2.94 6.03 6.77
N ILE A 199 2.81 6.34 5.48
CA ILE A 199 2.88 7.73 4.99
C ILE A 199 1.67 8.53 5.51
N VAL A 200 0.45 7.97 5.44
CA VAL A 200 -0.76 8.61 5.95
C VAL A 200 -0.64 8.89 7.45
N GLU A 201 -0.19 7.92 8.25
CA GLU A 201 0.02 8.12 9.68
C GLU A 201 1.05 9.23 9.94
N ALA A 202 2.21 9.19 9.29
CA ALA A 202 3.27 10.16 9.52
C ALA A 202 2.85 11.58 9.14
N ARG A 203 2.37 11.77 7.90
CA ARG A 203 1.97 13.09 7.38
C ARG A 203 0.72 13.63 8.05
N GLY A 204 -0.26 12.77 8.33
CA GLY A 204 -1.42 13.19 9.11
C GLY A 204 -1.05 13.57 10.55
N THR A 205 -0.05 12.92 11.16
CA THR A 205 0.46 13.33 12.49
C THR A 205 1.14 14.70 12.43
N ASP A 206 1.95 14.97 11.41
CA ASP A 206 2.55 16.29 11.19
C ASP A 206 1.47 17.37 11.01
N ALA A 207 0.47 17.11 10.17
CA ALA A 207 -0.67 18.01 9.97
C ALA A 207 -1.43 18.29 11.28
N LEU A 208 -1.63 17.27 12.12
CA LEU A 208 -2.27 17.42 13.44
C LEU A 208 -1.42 18.29 14.39
N ILE A 209 -0.09 18.09 14.42
CA ILE A 209 0.82 18.92 15.22
C ILE A 209 0.73 20.38 14.77
N HIS A 210 0.86 20.64 13.46
CA HIS A 210 0.75 21.99 12.91
C HIS A 210 -0.64 22.60 13.14
N GLY A 211 -1.71 21.79 13.10
CA GLY A 211 -3.07 22.22 13.43
C GLY A 211 -3.23 22.66 14.88
N ILE A 212 -2.65 21.93 15.85
CA ILE A 212 -2.63 22.32 17.26
C ILE A 212 -1.82 23.61 17.48
N GLN A 213 -0.68 23.74 16.80
CA GLN A 213 0.14 24.95 16.83
C GLN A 213 -0.59 26.15 16.22
N PHE A 214 -1.29 25.94 15.11
CA PHE A 214 -2.12 26.94 14.46
C PHE A 214 -3.19 27.45 15.45
N LEU A 215 -3.90 26.52 16.08
CA LEU A 215 -4.95 26.81 17.05
C LEU A 215 -4.42 27.57 18.27
N PHE A 216 -3.21 27.23 18.74
CA PHE A 216 -2.54 27.97 19.81
C PHE A 216 -2.26 29.42 19.42
N ASN A 217 -1.92 29.72 18.16
CA ASN A 217 -1.43 31.04 17.74
C ASN A 217 -2.52 31.96 17.15
N VAL A 218 -3.54 31.42 16.47
CA VAL A 218 -4.43 32.19 15.58
C VAL A 218 -5.14 33.38 16.23
N PHE A 219 -5.58 33.26 17.48
CA PHE A 219 -6.24 34.37 18.20
C PHE A 219 -5.63 34.66 19.57
N ARG A 220 -4.51 34.03 19.90
CA ARG A 220 -3.86 34.13 21.22
C ARG A 220 -3.44 35.56 21.53
N ASN A 221 -3.77 36.01 22.72
CA ASN A 221 -3.41 37.35 23.18
C ASN A 221 -2.75 37.37 24.57
N THR A 222 -2.18 36.24 25.00
CA THR A 222 -1.43 36.18 26.25
C THR A 222 -0.09 36.91 26.08
N GLN A 223 0.24 37.79 27.03
CA GLN A 223 1.55 38.47 27.03
C GLN A 223 2.69 37.44 27.11
N ASN A 224 3.78 37.69 26.39
CA ASN A 224 4.96 36.82 26.34
C ASN A 224 4.68 35.37 25.88
N ALA A 225 3.57 35.12 25.15
CA ALA A 225 3.27 33.79 24.63
C ALA A 225 4.49 33.17 23.91
N PRO A 226 4.88 31.92 24.26
CA PRO A 226 6.11 31.32 23.79
C PRO A 226 6.14 31.18 22.27
N ALA A 227 7.34 31.22 21.68
CA ALA A 227 7.54 30.95 20.26
C ALA A 227 7.50 29.45 19.94
N ASP A 228 8.08 28.65 20.82
CA ASP A 228 8.17 27.21 20.66
C ASP A 228 6.95 26.50 21.28
N CYS A 229 5.97 26.17 20.42
CA CYS A 229 4.70 25.55 20.78
C CYS A 229 4.65 24.05 20.40
N THR A 230 5.73 23.31 20.66
CA THR A 230 5.70 21.84 20.49
C THR A 230 4.68 21.18 21.43
N ILE A 231 4.16 20.01 21.03
CA ILE A 231 3.25 19.21 21.86
C ILE A 231 3.85 18.95 23.24
N THR A 232 5.14 18.59 23.30
CA THR A 232 5.87 18.36 24.56
C THR A 232 5.87 19.59 25.46
N ASN A 233 6.05 20.79 24.92
CA ASN A 233 6.02 22.03 25.69
C ASN A 233 4.61 22.34 26.21
N LEU A 234 3.57 22.08 25.40
CA LEU A 234 2.17 22.25 25.80
C LEU A 234 1.78 21.29 26.94
N GLN A 235 2.29 20.05 26.92
CA GLN A 235 2.04 19.03 27.95
C GLN A 235 2.80 19.29 29.26
N SER A 236 4.08 19.65 29.17
CA SER A 236 4.97 19.82 30.34
C SER A 236 4.92 21.20 30.97
N GLN A 237 4.55 22.22 30.19
CA GLN A 237 4.45 23.63 30.61
C GLN A 237 5.68 24.12 31.40
N GLN A 238 6.89 23.79 30.93
CA GLN A 238 8.11 24.04 31.71
C GLN A 238 8.40 25.53 31.97
N HIS A 239 8.07 26.38 31.00
CA HIS A 239 8.32 27.82 31.09
C HIS A 239 7.11 28.59 31.63
N THR A 240 7.34 29.64 32.42
CA THR A 240 6.29 30.48 33.03
C THR A 240 5.31 31.01 31.98
N ALA A 241 5.81 31.49 30.84
CA ALA A 241 4.98 31.96 29.73
C ALA A 241 4.03 30.88 29.16
N MET A 242 4.48 29.62 29.14
CA MET A 242 3.63 28.50 28.72
C MET A 242 2.56 28.22 29.77
N LYS A 243 2.92 28.20 31.06
CA LYS A 243 1.96 28.03 32.17
C LYS A 243 0.88 29.11 32.13
N GLU A 244 1.27 30.37 31.95
CA GLU A 244 0.34 31.50 31.82
C GLU A 244 -0.60 31.34 30.62
N SER A 245 -0.06 30.93 29.47
CA SER A 245 -0.85 30.69 28.26
C SER A 245 -1.85 29.54 28.43
N MET A 246 -1.42 28.43 29.05
CA MET A 246 -2.25 27.24 29.26
C MET A 246 -3.26 27.40 30.41
N ALA A 247 -3.01 28.31 31.36
CA ALA A 247 -3.95 28.65 32.43
C ALA A 247 -5.18 29.45 31.93
N THR A 248 -5.12 30.03 30.74
CA THR A 248 -6.26 30.73 30.12
C THR A 248 -7.38 29.76 29.70
N LYS A 249 -8.59 30.26 29.47
CA LYS A 249 -9.73 29.43 29.01
C LYS A 249 -9.44 28.69 27.69
N SER A 250 -8.88 29.38 26.71
CA SER A 250 -8.42 28.76 25.45
C SER A 250 -7.26 27.78 25.66
N GLY A 251 -6.38 28.05 26.63
CA GLY A 251 -5.33 27.12 27.05
C GLY A 251 -5.90 25.83 27.67
N GLN A 252 -6.91 25.95 28.52
CA GLN A 252 -7.62 24.82 29.13
C GLN A 252 -8.32 23.95 28.08
N MET A 253 -8.86 24.55 27.02
CA MET A 253 -9.39 23.81 25.87
C MET A 253 -8.32 22.99 25.17
N LEU A 254 -7.13 23.56 24.93
CA LEU A 254 -6.00 22.83 24.36
C LEU A 254 -5.51 21.71 25.28
N LEU A 255 -5.44 21.95 26.60
CA LEU A 255 -5.10 20.89 27.56
C LEU A 255 -6.10 19.75 27.53
N LEU A 256 -7.39 20.06 27.42
CA LEU A 256 -8.43 19.05 27.30
C LEU A 256 -8.28 18.23 26.02
N LEU A 257 -8.04 18.89 24.88
CA LEU A 257 -7.76 18.22 23.61
C LEU A 257 -6.56 17.26 23.73
N LEU A 258 -5.44 17.73 24.28
CA LEU A 258 -4.22 16.93 24.49
C LEU A 258 -4.42 15.80 25.52
N SER A 259 -5.41 15.92 26.40
CA SER A 259 -5.74 14.90 27.40
C SER A 259 -6.64 13.81 26.85
N THR A 260 -7.21 13.95 25.65
CA THR A 260 -8.07 12.92 25.05
C THR A 260 -7.31 11.61 24.82
N PRO A 261 -7.98 10.44 24.85
CA PRO A 261 -7.32 9.14 24.71
C PRO A 261 -6.48 9.01 23.44
N SER A 262 -6.99 9.52 22.31
CA SER A 262 -6.33 9.41 21.01
C SER A 262 -5.06 10.26 20.94
N LEU A 263 -5.10 11.50 21.43
CA LEU A 263 -3.92 12.37 21.49
C LEU A 263 -2.86 11.80 22.44
N ARG A 264 -3.24 11.23 23.57
CA ARG A 264 -2.30 10.55 24.49
C ARG A 264 -1.65 9.31 23.88
N THR A 265 -2.37 8.61 23.00
CA THR A 265 -1.85 7.45 22.27
C THR A 265 -0.85 7.87 21.19
N LEU A 266 -1.11 8.99 20.51
CA LEU A 266 -0.21 9.54 19.51
C LEU A 266 1.02 10.21 20.13
N PHE A 267 0.83 10.92 21.24
CA PHE A 267 1.84 11.73 21.93
C PHE A 267 1.96 11.32 23.41
N PRO A 268 2.55 10.15 23.71
CA PRO A 268 2.69 9.68 25.08
C PRO A 268 3.62 10.58 25.91
N GLU A 269 3.32 10.67 27.20
CA GLU A 269 4.06 11.46 28.19
C GLU A 269 5.52 10.98 28.43
N SER A 270 5.97 9.91 27.77
CA SER A 270 7.26 9.25 28.01
C SER A 270 8.52 10.08 27.70
N HIS A 271 8.41 11.26 27.08
CA HIS A 271 9.54 12.17 26.90
C HIS A 271 9.90 13.01 28.15
N HIS A 272 9.15 12.91 29.24
CA HIS A 272 9.39 13.66 30.48
C HIS A 272 10.71 13.30 31.20
N HIS A 273 11.32 12.15 30.91
CA HIS A 273 12.63 11.78 31.47
C HIS A 273 13.81 12.56 30.88
N VAL A 274 13.67 13.14 29.68
CA VAL A 274 14.77 13.87 29.01
C VAL A 274 14.81 15.34 29.43
N THR A 275 13.68 15.93 29.82
CA THR A 275 13.56 17.36 30.13
C THR A 275 13.16 17.68 31.59
N GLY A 276 12.91 16.67 32.44
CA GLY A 276 12.74 16.85 33.89
C GLY A 276 11.44 17.54 34.35
N GLY A 277 10.45 17.71 33.47
CA GLY A 277 9.16 18.34 33.80
C GLY A 277 8.04 17.32 34.10
N ALA A 278 7.19 17.60 35.09
CA ALA A 278 5.99 16.82 35.37
C ALA A 278 4.84 17.17 34.41
N SER A 279 4.13 16.15 33.90
CA SER A 279 2.94 16.35 33.04
C SER A 279 1.90 17.22 33.74
N GLN A 280 1.33 18.17 32.98
CA GLN A 280 0.22 19.03 33.42
C GLN A 280 -1.10 18.68 32.70
N LEU A 281 -1.17 17.53 32.04
CA LEU A 281 -2.40 17.06 31.42
C LEU A 281 -3.46 16.69 32.48
N LEU A 282 -4.73 16.77 32.10
CA LEU A 282 -5.84 16.44 33.00
C LEU A 282 -5.79 14.96 33.36
N ALA A 283 -5.76 14.63 34.66
CA ALA A 283 -5.76 13.25 35.11
C ALA A 283 -7.12 12.58 34.81
N LEU A 284 -7.19 11.80 33.73
CA LEU A 284 -8.36 10.98 33.40
C LEU A 284 -8.36 9.73 34.27
N THR A 285 -9.04 9.80 35.41
CA THR A 285 -8.93 8.78 36.47
C THR A 285 -10.07 7.79 36.48
N SER A 286 -11.22 8.10 35.87
CA SER A 286 -12.35 7.18 35.77
C SER A 286 -12.65 6.75 34.33
N ASP A 287 -13.15 5.52 34.14
CA ASP A 287 -13.55 5.03 32.82
C ASP A 287 -14.75 5.81 32.25
N THR A 288 -15.57 6.40 33.11
CA THR A 288 -16.62 7.36 32.73
C THR A 288 -16.06 8.67 32.17
N GLN A 289 -14.95 9.19 32.69
CA GLN A 289 -14.28 10.37 32.13
C GLN A 289 -13.61 10.05 30.80
N LYS A 290 -13.04 8.84 30.66
CA LYS A 290 -12.48 8.38 29.38
C LYS A 290 -13.57 8.22 28.32
N ALA A 291 -14.73 7.65 28.66
CA ALA A 291 -15.87 7.52 27.77
C ALA A 291 -16.47 8.89 27.38
N ALA A 292 -16.64 9.80 28.34
CA ALA A 292 -17.15 11.15 28.08
C ALA A 292 -16.23 12.01 27.19
N LEU A 293 -14.94 11.67 27.10
CA LEU A 293 -13.97 12.32 26.22
C LEU A 293 -13.64 11.49 24.97
N ALA A 294 -14.18 10.28 24.87
CA ALA A 294 -14.11 9.45 23.67
C ALA A 294 -15.15 9.92 22.64
N ASP A 295 -16.31 10.41 23.08
CA ASP A 295 -17.30 11.06 22.21
C ASP A 295 -16.86 12.50 21.83
N ALA A 296 -17.39 13.03 20.73
CA ALA A 296 -16.96 14.29 20.11
C ALA A 296 -16.75 15.41 21.15
N VAL A 297 -15.48 15.72 21.43
CA VAL A 297 -15.12 16.81 22.33
C VAL A 297 -15.18 18.10 21.51
N PHE A 298 -15.84 19.13 22.02
CA PHE A 298 -16.03 20.45 21.40
C PHE A 298 -17.06 20.57 20.27
N ALA A 299 -17.74 19.49 19.88
CA ALA A 299 -18.89 19.56 18.97
C ALA A 299 -20.02 18.63 19.41
N ASP A 300 -21.27 19.01 19.16
CA ASP A 300 -22.42 18.14 19.39
C ASP A 300 -22.66 17.15 18.23
N SER A 301 -23.71 16.33 18.34
CA SER A 301 -24.10 15.37 17.30
C SER A 301 -24.52 16.01 15.97
N SER A 302 -24.78 17.32 15.95
CA SER A 302 -25.12 18.11 14.77
C SER A 302 -23.91 18.87 14.22
N ALA A 303 -22.70 18.57 14.70
CA ALA A 303 -21.44 19.25 14.37
C ALA A 303 -21.42 20.75 14.74
N VAL A 304 -22.25 21.16 15.70
CA VAL A 304 -22.26 22.53 16.25
C VAL A 304 -21.24 22.63 17.36
N ALA A 305 -20.47 23.72 17.38
CA ALA A 305 -19.44 23.95 18.37
C ALA A 305 -20.02 24.10 19.79
N ILE A 306 -19.45 23.36 20.75
CA ILE A 306 -19.86 23.40 22.16
C ILE A 306 -18.67 23.54 23.09
N ILE A 307 -18.87 24.16 24.26
CA ILE A 307 -17.88 24.16 25.34
C ILE A 307 -18.12 22.93 26.22
N PRO A 308 -17.15 22.01 26.35
CA PRO A 308 -17.30 20.82 27.18
C PRO A 308 -17.58 21.18 28.64
N SER A 309 -18.54 20.48 29.25
CA SER A 309 -18.96 20.72 30.65
C SER A 309 -17.82 20.54 31.65
N VAL A 310 -16.81 19.71 31.33
CA VAL A 310 -15.60 19.53 32.15
C VAL A 310 -14.76 20.80 32.32
N LEU A 311 -14.92 21.78 31.42
CA LEU A 311 -14.26 23.09 31.51
C LEU A 311 -15.07 24.14 32.28
N LEU A 312 -16.29 23.79 32.69
CA LEU A 312 -17.23 24.68 33.34
C LEU A 312 -17.17 24.48 34.86
N SER A 313 -17.14 25.59 35.60
CA SER A 313 -17.19 25.56 37.07
C SER A 313 -18.53 25.07 37.60
N ASN A 314 -19.61 25.22 36.82
CA ASN A 314 -20.91 24.62 37.09
C ASN A 314 -21.38 23.82 35.86
N PRO A 315 -21.44 22.48 35.93
CA PRO A 315 -21.79 21.63 34.79
C PRO A 315 -23.26 21.76 34.36
N THR A 316 -24.13 22.41 35.13
CA THR A 316 -25.55 22.62 34.76
C THR A 316 -25.79 23.86 33.90
N VAL A 317 -24.77 24.69 33.67
CA VAL A 317 -24.88 25.94 32.89
C VAL A 317 -24.20 25.74 31.55
N SER A 318 -24.93 25.84 30.44
CA SER A 318 -24.35 25.82 29.09
C SER A 318 -23.77 27.18 28.73
N TRP A 319 -22.52 27.22 28.28
CA TRP A 319 -21.88 28.44 27.79
C TRP A 319 -21.75 28.39 26.26
N THR A 320 -22.03 29.50 25.59
CA THR A 320 -21.66 29.66 24.18
C THR A 320 -20.15 29.84 24.06
N PRO A 321 -19.53 29.47 22.92
CA PRO A 321 -18.11 29.70 22.66
C PRO A 321 -17.65 31.13 22.95
N LYS A 322 -18.40 32.12 22.45
CA LYS A 322 -18.13 33.54 22.72
C LYS A 322 -18.16 33.83 24.23
N ALA A 323 -19.25 33.47 24.92
CA ALA A 323 -19.39 33.80 26.34
C ALA A 323 -18.25 33.20 27.19
N PHE A 324 -17.82 31.98 26.87
CA PHE A 324 -16.73 31.31 27.60
C PHE A 324 -15.37 31.97 27.33
N LEU A 325 -15.07 32.27 26.06
CA LEU A 325 -13.77 32.78 25.63
C LEU A 325 -13.59 34.30 25.85
N THR A 326 -14.66 35.05 26.09
CA THR A 326 -14.57 36.48 26.45
C THR A 326 -14.56 36.76 27.95
N GLN A 327 -14.47 35.71 28.80
CA GLN A 327 -14.24 35.90 30.24
C GLN A 327 -12.88 36.59 30.50
N SER A 328 -12.68 37.11 31.72
CA SER A 328 -11.48 37.88 32.11
C SER A 328 -10.14 37.16 31.88
N ASN A 329 -10.15 35.83 31.80
CA ASN A 329 -8.98 34.99 31.50
C ASN A 329 -9.16 34.17 30.18
N GLY A 330 -9.79 34.75 29.16
CA GLY A 330 -10.07 34.09 27.88
C GLY A 330 -8.83 33.58 27.12
N GLY A 331 -7.75 34.37 27.18
CA GLY A 331 -6.46 34.07 26.52
C GLY A 331 -6.43 34.31 25.02
N ILE A 332 -7.55 34.67 24.41
CA ILE A 332 -7.66 35.11 23.02
C ILE A 332 -8.24 36.52 22.94
N VAL A 333 -8.13 37.14 21.77
CA VAL A 333 -8.76 38.44 21.50
C VAL A 333 -10.28 38.41 21.70
N ASN A 334 -10.85 39.51 22.21
CA ASN A 334 -12.25 39.58 22.65
C ASN A 334 -13.19 40.34 21.69
N PHE A 335 -12.67 40.85 20.58
CA PHE A 335 -13.41 41.66 19.60
C PHE A 335 -13.86 40.87 18.36
N LEU A 336 -13.72 39.55 18.36
CA LEU A 336 -14.11 38.73 17.21
C LEU A 336 -15.64 38.67 17.06
N ALA A 337 -16.11 38.44 15.83
CA ALA A 337 -17.51 38.14 15.58
C ALA A 337 -17.91 36.79 16.27
N PRO A 338 -19.16 36.66 16.79
CA PRO A 338 -19.60 35.48 17.52
C PRO A 338 -19.32 34.15 16.81
N ASP A 339 -19.61 34.09 15.52
CA ASP A 339 -19.40 32.93 14.65
C ASP A 339 -17.92 32.53 14.51
N THR A 340 -17.00 33.48 14.67
CA THR A 340 -15.54 33.19 14.68
C THR A 340 -15.15 32.36 15.90
N TYR A 341 -15.78 32.60 17.05
CA TYR A 341 -15.56 31.76 18.24
C TYR A 341 -16.08 30.35 18.01
N ASP A 342 -17.22 30.20 17.33
CA ASP A 342 -17.78 28.90 17.00
C ASP A 342 -16.84 28.12 16.06
N LEU A 343 -16.30 28.76 15.03
CA LEU A 343 -15.30 28.15 14.14
C LEU A 343 -14.01 27.77 14.88
N PHE A 344 -13.55 28.61 15.82
CA PHE A 344 -12.36 28.33 16.63
C PHE A 344 -12.56 27.10 17.52
N VAL A 345 -13.73 26.95 18.14
CA VAL A 345 -14.08 25.77 18.94
C VAL A 345 -14.27 24.55 18.03
N LYS A 346 -14.92 24.69 16.88
CA LYS A 346 -15.09 23.61 15.90
C LYS A 346 -13.75 23.05 15.40
N MET A 347 -12.73 23.90 15.26
CA MET A 347 -11.37 23.46 14.91
C MET A 347 -10.78 22.50 15.97
N HIS A 348 -11.06 22.69 17.26
CA HIS A 348 -10.65 21.74 18.29
C HIS A 348 -11.30 20.36 18.09
N ALA A 349 -12.60 20.35 17.75
CA ALA A 349 -13.32 19.12 17.47
C ALA A 349 -12.74 18.37 16.26
N MET A 350 -12.46 19.09 15.16
CA MET A 350 -11.90 18.48 13.95
C MET A 350 -10.50 17.90 14.19
N LEU A 351 -9.63 18.59 14.95
CA LEU A 351 -8.32 18.07 15.32
C LEU A 351 -8.41 16.83 16.23
N LYS A 352 -9.43 16.76 17.10
CA LYS A 352 -9.72 15.55 17.89
C LYS A 352 -10.12 14.39 16.97
N LEU A 353 -11.04 14.60 16.05
CA LEU A 353 -11.47 13.56 15.10
C LEU A 353 -10.31 13.09 14.23
N MET A 354 -9.46 14.01 13.77
CA MET A 354 -8.25 13.66 13.02
C MET A 354 -7.32 12.74 13.83
N ALA A 355 -7.17 13.00 15.13
CA ALA A 355 -6.38 12.14 16.01
C ALA A 355 -7.01 10.74 16.21
N ASP A 356 -8.34 10.64 16.35
CA ASP A 356 -9.03 9.34 16.45
C ASP A 356 -8.80 8.49 15.18
N LEU A 357 -8.89 9.14 14.01
CA LEU A 357 -8.68 8.49 12.73
C LEU A 357 -7.21 8.09 12.56
N LEU A 358 -6.24 8.91 13.02
CA LEU A 358 -4.82 8.56 13.02
C LEU A 358 -4.50 7.34 13.90
N VAL A 359 -5.12 7.24 15.08
CA VAL A 359 -4.97 6.03 15.93
C VAL A 359 -5.53 4.80 15.21
N SER A 360 -6.67 4.95 14.52
CA SER A 360 -7.25 3.88 13.72
C SER A 360 -6.35 3.50 12.53
N CYS A 361 -5.73 4.47 11.85
CA CYS A 361 -4.74 4.25 10.79
C CYS A 361 -3.51 3.48 11.31
N ARG A 362 -3.01 3.84 12.51
CA ARG A 362 -1.90 3.12 13.16
C ARG A 362 -2.27 1.66 13.43
N GLN A 363 -3.48 1.38 13.91
CA GLN A 363 -3.96 0.01 14.12
C GLN A 363 -4.07 -0.75 12.79
N ALA A 364 -4.65 -0.14 11.76
CA ALA A 364 -4.72 -0.72 10.42
C ALA A 364 -3.32 -1.03 9.88
N ARG A 365 -2.33 -0.14 10.06
CA ARG A 365 -0.94 -0.38 9.64
C ARG A 365 -0.31 -1.58 10.33
N LEU A 366 -0.57 -1.76 11.63
CA LEU A 366 -0.06 -2.91 12.38
C LEU A 366 -0.67 -4.22 11.86
N LEU A 367 -1.97 -4.22 11.55
CA LEU A 367 -2.67 -5.36 10.97
C LEU A 367 -2.24 -5.66 9.52
N ALA A 368 -1.88 -4.63 8.75
CA ALA A 368 -1.40 -4.79 7.37
C ALA A 368 -0.12 -5.65 7.29
N GLY A 369 0.67 -5.74 8.37
CA GLY A 369 1.88 -6.56 8.42
C GLY A 369 1.65 -8.07 8.47
N THR A 370 0.70 -8.54 9.28
CA THR A 370 0.45 -9.99 9.50
C THR A 370 -0.81 -10.50 8.83
N GLY A 371 -1.72 -9.61 8.41
CA GLY A 371 -3.01 -9.95 7.80
C GLY A 371 -3.43 -8.96 6.70
N GLY A 372 -2.47 -8.39 5.96
CA GLY A 372 -2.69 -7.38 4.94
C GLY A 372 -3.74 -7.76 3.90
N ASP A 373 -3.77 -9.01 3.45
CA ASP A 373 -4.79 -9.48 2.49
C ASP A 373 -6.20 -9.43 3.07
N LEU A 374 -6.37 -9.81 4.35
CA LEU A 374 -7.69 -9.77 5.00
C LEU A 374 -8.14 -8.32 5.27
N LEU A 375 -7.18 -7.42 5.47
CA LEU A 375 -7.43 -6.01 5.71
C LEU A 375 -7.76 -5.25 4.42
N VAL A 376 -7.08 -5.55 3.31
CA VAL A 376 -7.22 -4.82 2.03
C VAL A 376 -8.24 -5.50 1.12
N TYR A 377 -8.13 -6.81 0.95
CA TYR A 377 -8.94 -7.62 0.03
C TYR A 377 -10.03 -8.45 0.72
N GLY A 378 -9.94 -8.59 2.04
CA GLY A 378 -10.91 -9.32 2.84
C GLY A 378 -11.99 -8.42 3.47
N PRO A 379 -12.65 -8.90 4.54
CA PRO A 379 -13.74 -8.19 5.21
C PRO A 379 -13.35 -6.80 5.72
N GLY A 380 -12.06 -6.58 6.01
CA GLY A 380 -11.53 -5.29 6.47
C GLY A 380 -11.53 -4.20 5.41
N GLY A 381 -11.57 -4.55 4.11
CA GLY A 381 -11.37 -3.58 3.02
C GLY A 381 -12.41 -2.47 3.02
N SER A 382 -13.68 -2.81 3.25
CA SER A 382 -14.77 -1.83 3.33
C SER A 382 -14.59 -0.83 4.49
N HIS A 383 -14.11 -1.30 5.64
CA HIS A 383 -13.83 -0.46 6.79
C HIS A 383 -12.58 0.38 6.61
N LEU A 384 -11.54 -0.17 5.97
CA LEU A 384 -10.33 0.57 5.63
C LEU A 384 -10.65 1.70 4.63
N ARG A 385 -11.49 1.42 3.64
CA ARG A 385 -11.99 2.43 2.71
C ARG A 385 -12.76 3.54 3.43
N LEU A 386 -13.72 3.18 4.27
CA LEU A 386 -14.50 4.14 5.05
C LEU A 386 -13.58 5.00 5.94
N LEU A 387 -12.58 4.39 6.57
CA LEU A 387 -11.57 5.09 7.37
C LEU A 387 -10.85 6.14 6.52
N MET A 388 -10.37 5.77 5.32
CA MET A 388 -9.67 6.67 4.41
C MET A 388 -10.55 7.82 3.89
N GLU A 389 -11.79 7.51 3.47
CA GLU A 389 -12.75 8.53 3.00
C GLU A 389 -13.12 9.50 4.13
N THR A 390 -13.31 8.99 5.35
CA THR A 390 -13.56 9.81 6.55
C THR A 390 -12.33 10.67 6.89
N PHE A 391 -11.11 10.13 6.75
CA PHE A 391 -9.87 10.86 6.95
C PHE A 391 -9.77 12.08 6.03
N GLN A 392 -10.01 11.90 4.73
CA GLN A 392 -10.00 13.00 3.76
C GLN A 392 -11.07 14.06 4.06
N ALA A 393 -12.26 13.63 4.47
CA ALA A 393 -13.33 14.56 4.82
C ALA A 393 -12.95 15.44 6.03
N VAL A 394 -12.35 14.84 7.06
CA VAL A 394 -11.88 15.57 8.24
C VAL A 394 -10.70 16.49 7.90
N GLU A 395 -9.72 16.01 7.13
CA GLU A 395 -8.61 16.85 6.64
C GLU A 395 -9.14 18.06 5.87
N GLY A 396 -10.09 17.85 4.95
CA GLY A 396 -10.71 18.92 4.17
C GLY A 396 -11.37 19.97 5.07
N GLU A 397 -12.11 19.55 6.09
CA GLU A 397 -12.76 20.46 7.04
C GLU A 397 -11.74 21.20 7.93
N VAL A 398 -10.69 20.53 8.40
CA VAL A 398 -9.57 21.15 9.14
C VAL A 398 -8.94 22.27 8.29
N MET A 399 -8.68 22.01 7.02
CA MET A 399 -8.09 23.00 6.11
C MET A 399 -9.04 24.17 5.83
N ASN A 400 -10.32 23.90 5.60
CA ASN A 400 -11.34 24.94 5.41
C ASN A 400 -11.42 25.86 6.64
N LEU A 401 -11.44 25.28 7.85
CA LEU A 401 -11.47 26.02 9.10
C LEU A 401 -10.17 26.84 9.29
N ALA A 402 -9.00 26.26 9.05
CA ALA A 402 -7.74 26.99 9.16
C ALA A 402 -7.70 28.21 8.23
N THR A 403 -8.09 28.04 6.96
CA THR A 403 -8.14 29.13 5.98
C THR A 403 -9.15 30.21 6.35
N GLU A 404 -10.35 29.84 6.80
CA GLU A 404 -11.38 30.80 7.19
C GLU A 404 -11.01 31.56 8.48
N LEU A 405 -10.46 30.87 9.48
CA LEU A 405 -9.98 31.49 10.72
C LEU A 405 -8.84 32.48 10.45
N LYS A 406 -7.87 32.10 9.60
CA LYS A 406 -6.80 33.00 9.16
C LYS A 406 -7.38 34.22 8.45
N LYS A 407 -8.28 34.02 7.48
CA LYS A 407 -8.91 35.11 6.72
C LYS A 407 -9.61 36.10 7.64
N ARG A 408 -10.35 35.62 8.64
CA ARG A 408 -10.99 36.46 9.67
C ARG A 408 -9.96 37.19 10.52
N GLY A 409 -8.88 36.52 10.92
CA GLY A 409 -7.77 37.15 11.65
C GLY A 409 -7.09 38.28 10.86
N VAL A 410 -6.86 38.09 9.56
CA VAL A 410 -6.32 39.14 8.66
C VAL A 410 -7.28 40.33 8.59
N ALA A 411 -8.58 40.08 8.40
CA ALA A 411 -9.58 41.13 8.33
C ALA A 411 -9.66 41.96 9.62
N GLU A 412 -9.48 41.34 10.80
CA GLU A 412 -9.39 42.06 12.06
C GLU A 412 -8.05 42.80 12.23
N LEU A 413 -6.95 42.21 11.77
CA LEU A 413 -5.62 42.85 11.81
C LEU A 413 -5.60 44.15 10.99
N ASP A 414 -6.26 44.16 9.84
CA ASP A 414 -6.38 45.30 8.94
C ASP A 414 -7.19 46.46 9.54
N LYS A 415 -8.17 46.16 10.41
CA LYS A 415 -8.97 47.17 11.13
C LYS A 415 -8.16 47.89 12.21
N LEU A 416 -7.20 47.21 12.83
CA LEU A 416 -6.44 47.72 13.98
C LEU A 416 -5.31 48.71 13.62
N LYS A 417 -5.33 49.32 12.41
CA LYS A 417 -4.28 50.21 11.85
C LYS A 417 -3.50 50.97 12.92
N SER A 418 -2.21 50.66 13.07
CA SER A 418 -1.22 51.37 13.92
C SER A 418 -1.52 51.49 15.43
N SER A 419 -2.57 50.90 15.97
CA SER A 419 -2.80 50.90 17.42
C SER A 419 -1.79 49.98 18.12
N TYR A 420 -1.16 50.47 19.19
CA TYR A 420 -0.25 49.69 20.04
C TYR A 420 -0.98 48.60 20.86
N SER A 421 -2.32 48.62 20.85
CA SER A 421 -3.17 47.59 21.44
C SER A 421 -3.00 46.25 20.72
N GLU A 422 -2.99 45.16 21.48
CA GLU A 422 -2.90 43.78 20.97
C GLU A 422 -1.54 43.37 20.38
N LYS A 423 -0.43 43.96 20.85
CA LYS A 423 0.95 43.58 20.45
C LYS A 423 1.20 42.07 20.58
N ALA A 424 0.71 41.45 21.65
CA ALA A 424 0.86 40.02 21.91
C ALA A 424 0.20 39.17 20.83
N TRP A 425 -1.04 39.51 20.44
CA TRP A 425 -1.72 38.83 19.35
C TRP A 425 -1.02 38.96 18.02
N ARG A 426 -0.54 40.16 17.65
CA ARG A 426 0.22 40.36 16.40
C ARG A 426 1.43 39.42 16.29
N THR A 427 2.17 39.25 17.39
CA THR A 427 3.32 38.34 17.45
C THR A 427 2.94 36.86 17.32
N CYS A 428 1.80 36.44 17.86
CA CYS A 428 1.31 35.07 17.68
C CYS A 428 0.79 34.88 16.25
N PHE A 429 0.00 35.82 15.76
CA PHE A 429 -0.65 35.78 14.45
C PHE A 429 0.36 35.76 13.29
N SER A 430 1.53 36.39 13.45
CA SER A 430 2.57 36.36 12.40
C SER A 430 3.09 34.96 12.06
N ARG A 431 2.82 33.96 12.90
CA ARG A 431 3.22 32.55 12.69
C ARG A 431 2.17 31.73 11.94
N VAL A 432 0.93 32.21 11.92
CA VAL A 432 -0.25 31.49 11.39
C VAL A 432 -0.10 31.13 9.92
N LEU A 433 0.48 32.03 9.12
CA LEU A 433 0.67 31.80 7.68
C LEU A 433 1.60 30.61 7.39
N ALA A 434 2.71 30.52 8.13
CA ALA A 434 3.64 29.41 7.98
C ALA A 434 2.99 28.09 8.41
N LEU A 435 2.28 28.10 9.54
CA LEU A 435 1.59 26.92 10.08
C LEU A 435 0.51 26.40 9.13
N GLU A 436 -0.32 27.27 8.57
CA GLU A 436 -1.30 26.88 7.55
C GLU A 436 -0.60 26.28 6.31
N THR A 437 0.50 26.87 5.86
CA THR A 437 1.26 26.34 4.71
C THR A 437 1.81 24.95 5.00
N TYR A 438 2.33 24.71 6.20
CA TYR A 438 2.79 23.38 6.61
C TYR A 438 1.63 22.37 6.63
N MET A 439 0.48 22.73 7.20
CA MET A 439 -0.72 21.89 7.17
C MET A 439 -1.16 21.54 5.75
N ILE A 440 -1.19 22.53 4.82
CA ILE A 440 -1.53 22.30 3.42
C ILE A 440 -0.59 21.25 2.80
N ASN A 441 0.72 21.38 3.04
CA ASN A 441 1.72 20.47 2.47
C ASN A 441 1.60 19.06 3.05
N ASP A 442 1.36 18.95 4.36
CA ASP A 442 1.21 17.66 5.04
C ASP A 442 -0.05 16.93 4.57
N VAL A 443 -1.20 17.63 4.49
CA VAL A 443 -2.46 17.09 3.95
C VAL A 443 -2.36 16.77 2.46
N ALA A 444 -1.62 17.56 1.67
CA ALA A 444 -1.38 17.23 0.27
C ALA A 444 -0.60 15.92 0.11
N ALA A 445 0.34 15.65 1.03
CA ALA A 445 1.17 14.45 1.01
C ALA A 445 0.41 13.17 1.42
N THR A 446 -0.78 13.27 2.04
CA THR A 446 -1.64 12.11 2.35
C THR A 446 -2.53 11.69 1.18
N GLN A 447 -2.78 12.57 0.20
CA GLN A 447 -3.81 12.34 -0.84
C GLN A 447 -3.53 11.16 -1.76
N ASP A 448 -2.32 11.02 -2.32
CA ASP A 448 -1.99 9.89 -3.21
C ASP A 448 -1.99 8.54 -2.47
N PRO A 449 -1.36 8.41 -1.29
CA PRO A 449 -1.47 7.19 -0.47
C PRO A 449 -2.91 6.81 -0.14
N ILE A 450 -3.75 7.77 0.26
CA ILE A 450 -5.16 7.52 0.56
C ILE A 450 -5.88 7.00 -0.69
N ARG A 451 -5.72 7.68 -1.83
CA ARG A 451 -6.33 7.26 -3.09
C ARG A 451 -5.96 5.81 -3.46
N ARG A 452 -4.68 5.44 -3.33
CA ARG A 452 -4.22 4.07 -3.62
C ARG A 452 -4.85 3.03 -2.70
N ILE A 453 -5.02 3.34 -1.41
CA ILE A 453 -5.71 2.45 -0.47
C ILE A 453 -7.19 2.29 -0.85
N ILE A 454 -7.86 3.38 -1.22
CA ILE A 454 -9.26 3.37 -1.67
C ILE A 454 -9.43 2.52 -2.94
N ASP A 455 -8.51 2.65 -3.89
CA ASP A 455 -8.51 1.87 -5.14
C ASP A 455 -8.26 0.37 -4.86
N ALA A 456 -7.32 0.05 -3.97
CA ALA A 456 -7.00 -1.32 -3.59
C ALA A 456 -8.13 -2.00 -2.80
N THR A 457 -8.97 -1.24 -2.11
CA THR A 457 -10.10 -1.73 -1.29
C THR A 457 -11.42 -1.74 -2.05
N ASN A 458 -11.38 -1.85 -3.38
CA ASN A 458 -12.58 -1.80 -4.21
C ASN A 458 -13.57 -2.94 -3.86
N PRO A 459 -14.82 -2.63 -3.45
CA PRO A 459 -15.79 -3.64 -3.01
C PRO A 459 -16.10 -4.70 -4.06
N VAL A 460 -16.14 -4.33 -5.35
CA VAL A 460 -16.46 -5.26 -6.44
C VAL A 460 -15.35 -6.29 -6.61
N MET A 461 -14.09 -5.83 -6.61
CA MET A 461 -12.94 -6.73 -6.69
C MET A 461 -12.83 -7.61 -5.44
N ASN A 462 -13.04 -7.06 -4.25
CA ASN A 462 -12.97 -7.82 -2.99
C ASN A 462 -14.05 -8.89 -2.88
N ILE A 463 -15.28 -8.60 -3.32
CA ILE A 463 -16.37 -9.60 -3.34
C ILE A 463 -16.02 -10.75 -4.30
N GLN A 464 -15.45 -10.43 -5.46
CA GLN A 464 -15.04 -11.44 -6.43
C GLN A 464 -13.91 -12.31 -5.86
N MET A 465 -12.85 -11.68 -5.32
CA MET A 465 -11.75 -12.39 -4.67
C MET A 465 -12.22 -13.26 -3.50
N ALA A 466 -13.15 -12.78 -2.68
CA ALA A 466 -13.71 -13.56 -1.57
C ALA A 466 -14.50 -14.79 -2.04
N LYS A 467 -15.24 -14.68 -3.16
CA LYS A 467 -15.92 -15.84 -3.77
C LYS A 467 -14.92 -16.86 -4.30
N ASP A 468 -13.89 -16.39 -5.00
CA ASP A 468 -12.86 -17.24 -5.59
C ASP A 468 -12.01 -17.92 -4.51
N PHE A 469 -11.70 -17.19 -3.43
CA PHE A 469 -11.04 -17.72 -2.24
C PHE A 469 -11.90 -18.80 -1.59
N LYS A 470 -13.19 -18.53 -1.31
CA LYS A 470 -14.11 -19.51 -0.70
C LYS A 470 -14.21 -20.78 -1.55
N ALA A 471 -14.31 -20.65 -2.88
CA ALA A 471 -14.35 -21.79 -3.80
C ALA A 471 -13.05 -22.61 -3.72
N SER A 472 -11.90 -21.93 -3.73
CA SER A 472 -10.57 -22.55 -3.65
C SER A 472 -10.34 -23.23 -2.30
N THR A 473 -10.72 -22.60 -1.18
CA THR A 473 -10.64 -23.18 0.16
C THR A 473 -11.54 -24.40 0.29
N ASN A 474 -12.78 -24.34 -0.20
CA ASN A 474 -13.69 -25.49 -0.17
C ASN A 474 -13.13 -26.68 -0.94
N LYS A 475 -12.58 -26.42 -2.14
CA LYS A 475 -11.89 -27.46 -2.93
C LYS A 475 -10.73 -28.07 -2.15
N TRP A 476 -9.86 -27.23 -1.57
CA TRP A 476 -8.74 -27.69 -0.76
C TRP A 476 -9.19 -28.48 0.47
N VAL A 477 -10.23 -28.06 1.21
CA VAL A 477 -10.74 -28.78 2.38
C VAL A 477 -11.16 -30.19 2.01
N VAL A 478 -11.89 -30.36 0.90
CA VAL A 478 -12.33 -31.67 0.41
C VAL A 478 -11.13 -32.53 -0.01
N GLU A 479 -10.22 -31.97 -0.81
CA GLU A 479 -9.01 -32.67 -1.27
C GLU A 479 -8.08 -33.07 -0.11
N ASN A 480 -7.89 -32.17 0.85
CA ASN A 480 -7.05 -32.38 2.03
C ASN A 480 -7.68 -33.40 2.98
N SER A 481 -8.99 -33.32 3.24
CA SER A 481 -9.70 -34.32 4.07
C SER A 481 -9.57 -35.73 3.48
N SER A 482 -9.76 -35.86 2.16
CA SER A 482 -9.57 -37.12 1.44
C SER A 482 -8.12 -37.62 1.54
N THR A 483 -7.16 -36.75 1.25
CA THR A 483 -5.72 -37.09 1.25
C THR A 483 -5.23 -37.48 2.65
N CYS A 484 -5.53 -36.67 3.66
CA CYS A 484 -5.17 -36.97 5.05
C CYS A 484 -5.87 -38.22 5.56
N GLY A 485 -7.13 -38.46 5.17
CA GLY A 485 -7.84 -39.70 5.50
C GLY A 485 -7.14 -40.94 4.92
N HIS A 486 -6.75 -40.90 3.65
CA HIS A 486 -5.99 -41.98 3.01
C HIS A 486 -4.63 -42.22 3.68
N ILE A 487 -3.89 -41.15 4.01
CA ILE A 487 -2.60 -41.24 4.70
C ILE A 487 -2.77 -41.82 6.10
N ALA A 488 -3.75 -41.34 6.87
CA ALA A 488 -4.03 -41.82 8.22
C ALA A 488 -4.39 -43.32 8.24
N GLN A 489 -5.20 -43.77 7.27
CA GLN A 489 -5.50 -45.20 7.08
C GLN A 489 -4.25 -46.02 6.74
N THR A 490 -3.44 -45.51 5.79
CA THR A 490 -2.23 -46.20 5.33
C THR A 490 -1.20 -46.34 6.45
N LEU A 491 -1.02 -45.29 7.26
CA LEU A 491 -0.07 -45.23 8.36
C LEU A 491 -0.63 -45.77 9.69
N LYS A 492 -1.89 -46.22 9.71
CA LYS A 492 -2.60 -46.71 10.90
C LYS A 492 -2.53 -45.73 12.08
N LEU A 493 -2.73 -44.44 11.80
CA LEU A 493 -2.71 -43.39 12.81
C LEU A 493 -4.04 -43.40 13.58
N GLU A 494 -4.07 -44.10 14.72
CA GLU A 494 -5.23 -44.12 15.62
C GLU A 494 -5.39 -42.74 16.30
N GLY A 495 -6.59 -42.16 16.20
CA GLY A 495 -6.97 -40.95 16.95
C GLY A 495 -6.92 -39.61 16.20
N ILE A 496 -6.48 -39.56 14.94
CA ILE A 496 -6.60 -38.33 14.13
C ILE A 496 -8.06 -38.22 13.64
N ALA A 497 -8.90 -37.51 14.39
CA ALA A 497 -10.25 -37.19 13.96
C ALA A 497 -10.18 -36.31 12.70
N ALA A 498 -10.78 -36.77 11.60
CA ALA A 498 -11.01 -35.91 10.46
C ALA A 498 -11.89 -34.74 10.92
N PRO A 499 -11.46 -33.46 10.75
CA PRO A 499 -12.30 -32.33 11.09
C PRO A 499 -13.60 -32.44 10.27
N PRO A 500 -14.77 -32.12 10.87
CA PRO A 500 -16.03 -32.19 10.16
C PRO A 500 -15.97 -31.27 8.93
N PRO A 501 -16.54 -31.68 7.78
CA PRO A 501 -16.63 -30.79 6.61
C PRO A 501 -17.43 -29.56 7.00
N MET A 502 -16.77 -28.39 7.10
CA MET A 502 -17.46 -27.16 7.45
C MET A 502 -18.03 -26.43 6.24
N LEU A 503 -19.33 -26.21 6.39
CA LEU A 503 -20.29 -25.29 5.78
C LEU A 503 -21.18 -25.86 4.66
N PRO A 504 -22.52 -25.92 4.89
CA PRO A 504 -23.46 -26.27 3.85
C PRO A 504 -23.40 -25.23 2.71
N PRO A 505 -23.71 -25.64 1.46
CA PRO A 505 -23.88 -24.70 0.38
C PRO A 505 -24.90 -23.65 0.80
N SER A 506 -24.60 -22.38 0.55
CA SER A 506 -25.52 -21.28 0.78
C SER A 506 -26.82 -21.58 0.06
N THR A 507 -27.83 -22.02 0.80
CA THR A 507 -29.21 -21.98 0.33
C THR A 507 -29.55 -20.52 0.20
N THR A 508 -29.54 -20.03 -1.04
CA THR A 508 -30.36 -18.90 -1.45
C THR A 508 -31.81 -19.22 -1.05
N SER A 509 -32.26 -18.69 0.08
CA SER A 509 -33.69 -18.54 0.36
C SER A 509 -34.12 -17.16 -0.13
N ALA A 510 -35.22 -17.19 -0.88
CA ALA A 510 -35.92 -16.12 -1.59
C ALA A 510 -36.00 -14.76 -0.90
#